data_AF-A0A9D2UT12-F1
#
_entry.id   AF-A0A9D2UT12-F1
#
_cell.length_a   1.000
_cell.length_b   1.000
_cell.length_c   1.000
_cell.angle_alpha   90.00
_cell.angle_beta   90.00
_cell.angle_gamma   90.00
#
_symmetry.space_group_name_H-M   'P 1'
#
loop_
_entity.id
_entity.type
_entity.pdbx_description
1 polymer ?
#
loop_
_entity_poly.entity_id
_entity_poly.type
_entity_poly.pdbx_seq_one_letter_code
_entity_poly.pdbx_strand_id
1 'polypeptide(L)'
;MAKNDKLKTASVLSFNRHLDASDGRMFAVNWTDLAQGTGNTAIVIQEKSVRGTISNRPKNSKEIDPAYIDAAVNKANLQTVDVAALPQGKDTVALSFSLRVLPNVGRPSACNDVAFAERLEAVVSSYKTANTFTELANRYAVNLANGRFLWRNRIGAENVTVIVERLMDGKTTEKLSFDALQNRLNEAKVDQSQQTQLEKLSAWIEAGLNADEHVLLKVTGFARLGEGQEVYPSQELILDTSNAKGAKSKTLYTFGNKEAGMHSQKIGNALRTIDTWYPNAEKPIAVEPYGSVTSEGKAYRQPKEKQDFYSLFDAWVNEGKVPEVEQQHYVMAVLIRGGVFGESDK
;
A
#
# COMPACT_ATOMS: atom_id res chain seq x y z
N MET A 1 -6.56 35.78 -37.14
CA MET A 1 -7.37 34.94 -36.25
C MET A 1 -6.41 34.06 -35.47
N ALA A 2 -6.25 34.30 -34.17
CA ALA A 2 -5.41 33.45 -33.33
C ALA A 2 -6.06 32.05 -33.28
N LYS A 3 -5.31 31.02 -33.66
CA LYS A 3 -5.72 29.63 -33.37
C LYS A 3 -5.91 29.54 -31.86
N ASN A 4 -7.12 29.21 -31.45
CA ASN A 4 -7.44 28.89 -30.07
C ASN A 4 -6.88 27.48 -29.79
N ASP A 5 -5.55 27.36 -29.79
CA ASP A 5 -4.87 26.11 -29.47
C ASP A 5 -5.04 25.89 -27.96
N LYS A 6 -6.06 25.10 -27.60
CA LYS A 6 -6.21 24.60 -26.23
C LYS A 6 -4.89 23.96 -25.82
N LEU A 7 -4.33 24.41 -24.69
CA LEU A 7 -3.17 23.78 -24.08
C LEU A 7 -3.49 22.31 -23.81
N LYS A 8 -2.56 21.43 -24.17
CA LYS A 8 -2.70 19.98 -24.04
C LYS A 8 -1.69 19.40 -23.06
N THR A 9 -2.02 18.22 -22.56
CA THR A 9 -1.12 17.38 -21.77
C THR A 9 -0.08 16.73 -22.66
N ALA A 10 1.12 16.54 -22.14
CA ALA A 10 2.23 15.89 -22.84
C ALA A 10 1.88 14.42 -23.19
N SER A 11 2.18 13.97 -24.41
CA SER A 11 1.92 12.58 -24.82
C SER A 11 2.86 11.57 -24.16
N VAL A 12 4.05 12.01 -23.73
CA VAL A 12 4.93 11.26 -22.85
C VAL A 12 5.01 11.99 -21.53
N LEU A 13 4.41 11.42 -20.49
CA LEU A 13 4.43 11.96 -19.14
C LEU A 13 4.54 10.82 -18.12
N SER A 14 5.55 10.88 -17.25
CA SER A 14 5.68 9.93 -16.13
C SER A 14 6.27 10.57 -14.89
N PHE A 15 5.93 10.00 -13.73
CA PHE A 15 6.41 10.45 -12.41
C PHE A 15 6.96 9.25 -11.64
N ASN A 16 8.08 9.48 -10.96
CA ASN A 16 8.62 8.52 -10.00
C ASN A 16 7.74 8.50 -8.74
N ARG A 17 7.70 7.37 -8.04
CA ARG A 17 7.06 7.29 -6.72
C ARG A 17 7.92 8.01 -5.67
N HIS A 18 7.26 8.64 -4.70
CA HIS A 18 7.93 9.41 -3.63
C HIS A 18 7.90 8.75 -2.25
N LEU A 19 7.00 7.79 -2.05
CA LEU A 19 7.05 6.87 -0.90
C LEU A 19 7.58 5.52 -1.38
N ASP A 20 8.87 5.28 -1.17
CA ASP A 20 9.56 4.10 -1.66
C ASP A 20 9.84 3.13 -0.51
N ALA A 21 8.89 2.25 -0.26
CA ALA A 21 9.03 1.16 0.70
C ALA A 21 9.83 0.00 0.11
N SER A 22 10.75 -0.57 0.87
CA SER A 22 11.33 -1.88 0.55
C SER A 22 10.31 -2.99 0.73
N ASP A 23 10.62 -4.18 0.22
CA ASP A 23 9.88 -5.37 0.62
C ASP A 23 10.02 -5.57 2.15
N GLY A 24 8.96 -6.07 2.78
CA GLY A 24 8.91 -6.31 4.21
C GLY A 24 9.32 -7.73 4.56
N ARG A 25 10.25 -7.89 5.51
CA ARG A 25 10.69 -9.19 6.02
C ARG A 25 9.90 -9.58 7.26
N MET A 26 9.53 -10.86 7.35
CA MET A 26 8.79 -11.40 8.49
C MET A 26 9.69 -12.22 9.42
N PHE A 27 9.71 -11.84 10.68
CA PHE A 27 10.43 -12.54 11.75
C PHE A 27 9.48 -12.95 12.86
N ALA A 28 9.87 -13.96 13.64
CA ALA A 28 9.17 -14.43 14.81
C ALA A 28 9.89 -13.95 16.08
N VAL A 29 9.17 -13.28 16.98
CA VAL A 29 9.69 -12.77 18.25
C VAL A 29 8.75 -13.16 19.40
N ASN A 30 9.20 -12.99 20.63
CA ASN A 30 8.31 -13.00 21.78
C ASN A 30 7.81 -11.58 22.04
N TRP A 31 6.56 -11.45 22.43
CA TRP A 31 5.99 -10.15 22.79
C TRP A 31 6.75 -9.45 23.93
N THR A 32 7.37 -10.20 24.84
CA THR A 32 8.17 -9.63 25.93
C THR A 32 9.52 -9.05 25.46
N ASP A 33 9.96 -9.38 24.25
CA ASP A 33 11.30 -9.10 23.75
C ASP A 33 11.32 -8.00 22.66
N LEU A 34 10.22 -7.26 22.45
CA LEU A 34 10.13 -6.26 21.36
C LEU A 34 11.22 -5.17 21.43
N ALA A 35 11.73 -4.89 22.62
CA ALA A 35 12.84 -3.96 22.82
C ALA A 35 14.13 -4.39 22.10
N GLN A 36 14.30 -5.70 21.86
CA GLN A 36 15.42 -6.28 21.12
C GLN A 36 15.24 -6.19 19.59
N GLY A 37 14.10 -5.65 19.13
CA GLY A 37 13.80 -5.46 17.72
C GLY A 37 13.21 -6.71 17.06
N THR A 38 13.58 -6.97 15.80
CA THR A 38 13.03 -8.06 14.99
C THR A 38 13.57 -9.44 15.33
N GLY A 39 14.60 -9.52 16.17
CA GLY A 39 15.37 -10.74 16.36
C GLY A 39 16.01 -11.24 15.06
N ASN A 40 16.41 -12.52 15.06
CA ASN A 40 17.06 -13.20 13.93
C ASN A 40 16.30 -14.45 13.45
N THR A 41 15.11 -14.71 14.00
CA THR A 41 14.31 -15.90 13.65
C THR A 41 13.39 -15.55 12.48
N ALA A 42 13.83 -15.77 11.25
CA ALA A 42 12.99 -15.56 10.07
C ALA A 42 11.81 -16.55 10.06
N ILE A 43 10.62 -16.09 9.67
CA ILE A 43 9.50 -16.99 9.41
C ILE A 43 9.71 -17.62 8.03
N VAL A 44 9.71 -18.94 7.97
CA VAL A 44 10.02 -19.70 6.76
C VAL A 44 8.74 -20.28 6.16
N ILE A 45 8.59 -20.19 4.84
CA ILE A 45 7.50 -20.81 4.09
C ILE A 45 7.71 -22.33 4.02
N GLN A 46 6.66 -23.06 4.36
CA GLN A 46 6.57 -24.50 4.33
C GLN A 46 5.49 -24.94 3.35
N GLU A 47 5.67 -26.11 2.76
CA GLU A 47 4.63 -26.75 1.96
C GLU A 47 3.81 -27.68 2.83
N LYS A 48 2.49 -27.70 2.60
CA LYS A 48 1.62 -28.75 3.15
C LYS A 48 0.64 -29.25 2.11
N SER A 49 0.31 -30.54 2.21
CA SER A 49 -0.74 -31.16 1.41
C SER A 49 -2.09 -30.95 2.07
N VAL A 50 -3.08 -30.48 1.30
CA VAL A 50 -4.45 -30.28 1.74
C VAL A 50 -5.41 -31.04 0.83
N ARG A 51 -6.48 -31.60 1.42
CA ARG A 51 -7.59 -32.17 0.66
C ARG A 51 -8.68 -31.11 0.56
N GLY A 52 -8.80 -30.51 -0.62
CA GLY A 52 -9.83 -29.52 -0.91
C GLY A 52 -11.24 -30.15 -0.91
N THR A 53 -12.24 -29.31 -0.70
CA THR A 53 -13.65 -29.64 -0.87
C THR A 53 -14.19 -29.02 -2.15
N ILE A 54 -15.29 -29.56 -2.70
CA ILE A 54 -16.00 -28.93 -3.80
C ILE A 54 -16.89 -27.82 -3.21
N SER A 55 -16.49 -26.57 -3.43
CA SER A 55 -17.14 -25.39 -2.84
C SER A 55 -17.45 -24.29 -3.86
N ASN A 56 -17.09 -24.51 -5.14
CA ASN A 56 -17.43 -23.60 -6.21
C ASN A 56 -18.92 -23.72 -6.58
N ARG A 57 -19.51 -22.62 -7.06
CA ARG A 57 -20.88 -22.63 -7.56
C ARG A 57 -21.00 -23.59 -8.77
N PRO A 58 -22.04 -24.45 -8.82
CA PRO A 58 -22.37 -25.22 -10.00
C PRO A 58 -22.52 -24.32 -11.23
N LYS A 59 -21.94 -24.70 -12.35
CA LYS A 59 -21.97 -23.93 -13.60
C LYS A 59 -23.14 -24.29 -14.51
N ASN A 60 -23.77 -25.45 -14.28
CA ASN A 60 -24.83 -25.99 -15.12
C ASN A 60 -25.71 -26.98 -14.33
N SER A 61 -26.82 -27.40 -14.94
CA SER A 61 -27.80 -28.31 -14.34
C SER A 61 -27.27 -29.72 -14.04
N LYS A 62 -26.16 -30.14 -14.65
CA LYS A 62 -25.53 -31.43 -14.35
C LYS A 62 -24.78 -31.39 -13.01
N GLU A 63 -24.22 -30.23 -12.65
CA GLU A 63 -23.46 -30.03 -11.41
C GLU A 63 -24.33 -29.90 -10.15
N ILE A 64 -25.67 -29.93 -10.30
CA ILE A 64 -26.63 -30.00 -9.19
C ILE A 64 -27.26 -31.38 -9.01
N ASP A 65 -26.98 -32.33 -9.92
CA ASP A 65 -27.46 -33.70 -9.81
C ASP A 65 -26.79 -34.40 -8.61
N PRO A 66 -27.56 -35.06 -7.72
CA PRO A 66 -26.99 -35.72 -6.54
C PRO A 66 -25.89 -36.74 -6.87
N ALA A 67 -26.08 -37.56 -7.91
CA ALA A 67 -25.08 -38.56 -8.28
C ALA A 67 -23.80 -37.92 -8.83
N TYR A 68 -23.92 -36.79 -9.54
CA TYR A 68 -22.75 -36.02 -9.97
C TYR A 68 -21.98 -35.44 -8.78
N ILE A 69 -22.67 -34.82 -7.82
CA ILE A 69 -22.04 -34.23 -6.63
C ILE A 69 -21.35 -35.32 -5.81
N ASP A 70 -22.03 -36.42 -5.52
CA ASP A 70 -21.46 -37.54 -4.76
C ASP A 70 -20.22 -38.13 -5.46
N ALA A 71 -20.28 -38.33 -6.78
CA ALA A 71 -19.13 -38.79 -7.55
C ALA A 71 -17.96 -37.79 -7.52
N ALA A 72 -18.24 -36.49 -7.48
CA ALA A 72 -17.23 -35.45 -7.44
C ALA A 72 -16.61 -35.34 -6.03
N VAL A 73 -17.40 -35.44 -4.96
CA VAL A 73 -16.94 -35.45 -3.56
C VAL A 73 -16.06 -36.67 -3.26
N ASN A 74 -16.37 -37.81 -3.86
CA ASN A 74 -15.57 -39.03 -3.75
C ASN A 74 -14.21 -38.94 -4.46
N LYS A 75 -14.01 -37.97 -5.37
CA LYS A 75 -12.69 -37.72 -5.98
C LYS A 75 -11.80 -36.92 -5.02
N ALA A 76 -10.63 -37.46 -4.70
CA ALA A 76 -9.67 -36.76 -3.87
C ALA A 76 -9.12 -35.50 -4.58
N ASN A 77 -9.51 -34.32 -4.10
CA ASN A 77 -8.99 -33.03 -4.54
C ASN A 77 -7.72 -32.68 -3.73
N LEU A 78 -6.63 -33.42 -3.97
CA LEU A 78 -5.35 -33.18 -3.28
C LEU A 78 -4.64 -31.97 -3.89
N GLN A 79 -4.17 -31.07 -3.04
CA GLN A 79 -3.47 -29.86 -3.42
C GLN A 79 -2.25 -29.66 -2.52
N THR A 80 -1.20 -29.06 -3.07
CA THR A 80 -0.06 -28.56 -2.29
C THR A 80 -0.16 -27.05 -2.19
N VAL A 81 0.03 -26.50 -0.99
CA VAL A 81 -0.02 -25.05 -0.72
C VAL A 81 1.17 -24.61 0.11
N ASP A 82 1.60 -23.37 -0.11
CA ASP A 82 2.50 -22.65 0.78
C ASP A 82 1.77 -22.11 2.02
N VAL A 83 2.42 -22.28 3.16
CA VAL A 83 2.03 -21.72 4.46
C VAL A 83 3.24 -21.13 5.17
N ALA A 84 2.99 -20.16 6.03
CA ALA A 84 3.98 -19.59 6.93
C ALA A 84 3.32 -19.46 8.31
N ALA A 85 4.02 -19.85 9.37
CA ALA A 85 3.47 -19.82 10.72
C ALA A 85 4.55 -19.45 11.74
N LEU A 86 4.11 -18.93 12.89
CA LEU A 86 4.99 -18.71 14.02
C LEU A 86 5.50 -20.05 14.57
N PRO A 87 6.81 -20.19 14.88
CA PRO A 87 7.32 -21.38 15.52
C PRO A 87 6.87 -21.48 16.97
N GLN A 88 7.04 -22.66 17.57
CA GLN A 88 6.85 -22.83 19.02
C GLN A 88 7.82 -21.92 19.80
N GLY A 89 7.35 -21.35 20.90
CA GLY A 89 8.12 -20.42 21.73
C GLY A 89 8.31 -19.03 21.12
N LYS A 90 7.50 -18.67 20.10
CA LYS A 90 7.38 -17.31 19.55
C LYS A 90 5.90 -17.01 19.28
N ASP A 91 5.37 -15.95 19.88
CA ASP A 91 3.95 -15.61 19.83
C ASP A 91 3.62 -14.40 18.94
N THR A 92 4.65 -13.78 18.36
CA THR A 92 4.53 -12.47 17.71
C THR A 92 5.21 -12.46 16.35
N VAL A 93 4.50 -11.99 15.32
CA VAL A 93 5.09 -11.68 14.01
C VAL A 93 5.63 -10.26 14.01
N ALA A 94 6.88 -10.09 13.58
CA ALA A 94 7.51 -8.80 13.33
C ALA A 94 7.70 -8.60 11.82
N LEU A 95 6.97 -7.65 11.23
CA LEU A 95 7.13 -7.25 9.84
C LEU A 95 7.98 -5.98 9.77
N SER A 96 9.17 -6.06 9.17
CA SER A 96 10.13 -4.95 9.11
C SER A 96 10.48 -4.56 7.68
N PHE A 97 10.51 -3.27 7.40
CA PHE A 97 10.88 -2.68 6.10
C PHE A 97 11.52 -1.30 6.29
N SER A 98 12.17 -0.82 5.24
CA SER A 98 12.64 0.57 5.16
C SER A 98 11.73 1.40 4.25
N LEU A 99 11.59 2.68 4.54
CA LEU A 99 10.82 3.63 3.75
C LEU A 99 11.69 4.86 3.46
N ARG A 100 11.91 5.16 2.18
CA ARG A 100 12.45 6.44 1.75
C ARG A 100 11.31 7.38 1.40
N VAL A 101 11.40 8.62 1.86
CA VAL A 101 10.51 9.71 1.42
C VAL A 101 11.33 10.63 0.53
N LEU A 102 10.93 10.70 -0.74
CA LEU A 102 11.73 11.31 -1.80
C LEU A 102 11.18 12.70 -2.18
N PRO A 103 12.07 13.67 -2.45
CA PRO A 103 11.70 15.03 -2.81
C PRO A 103 11.22 15.15 -4.26
N ASN A 104 10.96 16.39 -4.69
CA ASN A 104 10.60 16.75 -6.07
C ASN A 104 9.25 16.20 -6.54
N VAL A 105 8.28 16.13 -5.63
CA VAL A 105 6.88 15.79 -5.98
C VAL A 105 6.44 16.71 -7.11
N GLY A 106 5.84 16.13 -8.16
CA GLY A 106 5.34 16.89 -9.31
C GLY A 106 6.38 17.26 -10.38
N ARG A 107 7.66 16.94 -10.17
CA ARG A 107 8.66 16.98 -11.25
C ARG A 107 8.59 15.68 -12.07
N PRO A 108 8.26 15.73 -13.37
CA PRO A 108 8.16 14.53 -14.18
C PRO A 108 9.54 13.88 -14.40
N SER A 109 9.58 12.55 -14.41
CA SER A 109 10.77 11.76 -14.80
C SER A 109 10.94 11.68 -16.32
N ALA A 110 9.84 11.81 -17.06
CA ALA A 110 9.83 12.00 -18.51
C ALA A 110 8.69 12.96 -18.87
N CYS A 111 9.00 13.96 -19.72
CA CYS A 111 8.03 14.88 -20.31
C CYS A 111 8.54 15.28 -21.71
N ASN A 112 7.71 15.14 -22.74
CA ASN A 112 8.09 15.54 -24.11
C ASN A 112 7.63 16.96 -24.50
N ASP A 113 7.00 17.70 -23.60
CA ASP A 113 6.58 19.10 -23.80
C ASP A 113 7.13 19.98 -22.67
N VAL A 114 8.04 20.90 -23.02
CA VAL A 114 8.69 21.82 -22.09
C VAL A 114 7.69 22.84 -21.53
N ALA A 115 6.81 23.39 -22.37
CA ALA A 115 5.83 24.38 -21.93
C ALA A 115 4.79 23.73 -21.00
N PHE A 116 4.44 22.46 -21.22
CA PHE A 116 3.63 21.71 -20.25
C PHE A 116 4.35 21.52 -18.91
N ALA A 117 5.63 21.14 -18.94
CA ALA A 117 6.42 20.94 -17.72
C ALA A 117 6.52 22.23 -16.87
N GLU A 118 6.68 23.39 -17.52
CA GLU A 118 6.69 24.70 -16.83
C GLU A 118 5.34 25.02 -16.15
N ARG A 119 4.22 24.76 -16.82
CA ARG A 119 2.88 24.95 -16.22
C ARG A 119 2.66 24.03 -15.04
N LEU A 120 3.05 22.77 -15.17
CA LEU A 120 2.97 21.79 -14.10
C LEU A 120 3.80 22.21 -12.88
N GLU A 121 5.05 22.64 -13.11
CA GLU A 121 5.93 23.12 -12.05
C GLU A 121 5.32 24.32 -11.31
N ALA A 122 4.69 25.26 -12.03
CA ALA A 122 4.00 26.39 -11.44
C ALA A 122 2.81 25.96 -10.55
N VAL A 123 2.00 25.00 -11.01
CA VAL A 123 0.88 24.44 -10.24
C VAL A 123 1.37 23.76 -8.96
N VAL A 124 2.38 22.90 -9.08
CA VAL A 124 2.94 22.15 -7.94
C VAL A 124 3.62 23.08 -6.95
N SER A 125 4.38 24.07 -7.43
CA SER A 125 5.02 25.07 -6.58
C SER A 125 4.00 25.89 -5.80
N SER A 126 2.92 26.32 -6.46
CA SER A 126 1.82 27.04 -5.82
C SER A 126 1.17 26.22 -4.71
N TYR A 127 0.86 24.94 -4.97
CA TYR A 127 0.33 24.04 -3.96
C TYR A 127 1.30 23.86 -2.78
N LYS A 128 2.59 23.66 -3.07
CA LYS A 128 3.64 23.49 -2.06
C LYS A 128 3.75 24.71 -1.15
N THR A 129 3.74 25.93 -1.71
CA THR A 129 3.76 27.16 -0.92
C THR A 129 2.54 27.31 -0.02
N ALA A 130 1.36 26.89 -0.49
CA ALA A 130 0.11 27.05 0.27
C ALA A 130 -0.11 25.96 1.34
N ASN A 131 0.33 24.72 1.09
CA ASN A 131 -0.07 23.56 1.89
C ASN A 131 1.09 22.72 2.45
N THR A 132 2.32 22.95 1.98
CA THR A 132 3.56 22.24 2.37
C THR A 132 3.46 20.71 2.44
N PHE A 133 2.51 20.09 1.76
CA PHE A 133 2.17 18.66 1.88
C PHE A 133 1.79 18.19 3.30
N THR A 134 1.50 19.07 4.26
CA THR A 134 1.19 18.71 5.67
C THR A 134 0.06 17.69 5.78
N GLU A 135 -1.05 17.90 5.07
CA GLU A 135 -2.20 16.98 5.09
C GLU A 135 -1.84 15.58 4.58
N LEU A 136 -1.04 15.50 3.50
CA LEU A 136 -0.61 14.22 2.95
C LEU A 136 0.36 13.50 3.88
N ALA A 137 1.34 14.24 4.41
CA ALA A 137 2.31 13.72 5.36
C ALA A 137 1.64 13.17 6.62
N ASN A 138 0.64 13.88 7.16
CA ASN A 138 -0.15 13.43 8.30
C ASN A 138 -0.86 12.11 8.01
N ARG A 139 -1.56 11.99 6.88
CA ARG A 139 -2.29 10.76 6.54
C ARG A 139 -1.38 9.57 6.29
N TYR A 140 -0.21 9.78 5.68
CA TYR A 140 0.80 8.73 5.53
C TYR A 140 1.34 8.29 6.89
N ALA A 141 1.60 9.23 7.81
CA ALA A 141 2.03 8.95 9.18
C ALA A 141 0.96 8.16 9.95
N VAL A 142 -0.33 8.49 9.82
CA VAL A 142 -1.43 7.73 10.43
C VAL A 142 -1.47 6.29 9.92
N ASN A 143 -1.28 6.06 8.63
CA ASN A 143 -1.26 4.70 8.06
C ASN A 143 -0.02 3.87 8.48
N LEU A 144 1.08 4.52 8.85
CA LEU A 144 2.18 3.87 9.55
C LEU A 144 1.76 3.54 11.00
N ALA A 145 1.30 4.53 11.75
CA ALA A 145 0.96 4.41 13.17
C ALA A 145 -0.15 3.38 13.46
N ASN A 146 -1.14 3.23 12.57
CA ASN A 146 -2.23 2.27 12.73
C ASN A 146 -1.90 0.85 12.23
N GLY A 147 -0.69 0.65 11.69
CA GLY A 147 -0.22 -0.66 11.23
C GLY A 147 -0.99 -1.22 10.03
N ARG A 148 -1.64 -0.38 9.20
CA ARG A 148 -2.40 -0.84 8.02
C ARG A 148 -1.56 -1.75 7.09
N PHE A 149 -0.25 -1.52 7.02
CA PHE A 149 0.70 -2.32 6.25
C PHE A 149 0.84 -3.77 6.72
N LEU A 150 0.33 -4.15 7.90
CA LEU A 150 0.27 -5.53 8.37
C LEU A 150 -0.83 -6.35 7.68
N TRP A 151 -1.79 -5.68 7.01
CA TRP A 151 -2.92 -6.33 6.33
C TRP A 151 -3.61 -7.37 7.23
N ARG A 152 -3.69 -8.62 6.78
CA ARG A 152 -4.37 -9.71 7.49
C ARG A 152 -3.68 -10.06 8.81
N ASN A 153 -2.39 -9.78 8.97
CA ASN A 153 -1.67 -10.02 10.23
C ASN A 153 -2.11 -9.07 11.35
N ARG A 154 -2.82 -7.97 11.04
CA ARG A 154 -3.44 -7.08 12.05
C ARG A 154 -4.74 -7.65 12.61
N ILE A 155 -5.42 -8.51 11.85
CA ILE A 155 -6.80 -8.95 12.16
C ILE A 155 -6.73 -10.03 13.24
N GLY A 156 -7.41 -9.79 14.37
CA GLY A 156 -7.47 -10.75 15.48
C GLY A 156 -6.20 -10.84 16.33
N ALA A 157 -5.25 -9.92 16.16
CA ALA A 157 -4.09 -9.82 17.04
C ALA A 157 -4.52 -9.30 18.42
N GLU A 158 -3.94 -9.86 19.49
CA GLU A 158 -4.18 -9.42 20.88
C GLU A 158 -3.66 -7.99 21.08
N ASN A 159 -2.47 -7.72 20.56
CA ASN A 159 -1.82 -6.42 20.60
C ASN A 159 -1.09 -6.16 19.28
N VAL A 160 -0.99 -4.89 18.91
CA VAL A 160 -0.19 -4.46 17.76
C VAL A 160 0.60 -3.21 18.12
N THR A 161 1.93 -3.30 18.02
CA THR A 161 2.84 -2.16 18.23
C THR A 161 3.56 -1.85 16.92
N VAL A 162 3.56 -0.57 16.53
CA VAL A 162 4.38 -0.10 15.41
C VAL A 162 5.51 0.75 15.95
N ILE A 163 6.73 0.38 15.58
CA ILE A 163 7.94 1.13 15.87
C ILE A 163 8.44 1.78 14.57
N VAL A 164 8.66 3.08 14.60
CA VAL A 164 9.27 3.84 13.50
C VAL A 164 10.58 4.45 13.97
N GLU A 165 11.68 4.07 13.32
CA GLU A 165 13.03 4.53 13.60
C GLU A 165 13.50 5.47 12.49
N ARG A 166 13.97 6.66 12.87
CA ARG A 166 14.63 7.61 11.97
C ARG A 166 16.09 7.20 11.78
N LEU A 167 16.52 6.98 10.55
CA LEU A 167 17.89 6.59 10.24
C LEU A 167 18.69 7.74 9.62
N MET A 168 19.84 8.06 10.21
CA MET A 168 20.85 8.98 9.66
C MET A 168 22.24 8.36 9.83
N ASP A 169 23.07 8.41 8.79
CA ASP A 169 24.41 7.79 8.77
C ASP A 169 24.42 6.31 9.22
N GLY A 170 23.38 5.57 8.83
CA GLY A 170 23.20 4.16 9.16
C GLY A 170 22.81 3.86 10.62
N LYS A 171 22.48 4.88 11.42
CA LYS A 171 22.13 4.75 12.84
C LYS A 171 20.73 5.28 13.12
N THR A 172 20.05 4.66 14.09
CA THR A 172 18.81 5.20 14.65
C THR A 172 19.11 6.45 15.44
N THR A 173 18.62 7.61 14.99
CA THR A 173 18.72 8.88 15.73
C THR A 173 17.51 9.08 16.64
N GLU A 174 16.34 8.65 16.17
CA GLU A 174 15.08 8.80 16.90
C GLU A 174 14.17 7.59 16.70
N LYS A 175 13.31 7.34 17.69
CA LYS A 175 12.41 6.18 17.71
C LYS A 175 11.04 6.60 18.23
N LEU A 176 10.01 6.27 17.47
CA LEU A 176 8.61 6.46 17.83
C LEU A 176 7.93 5.10 17.98
N SER A 177 6.98 4.99 18.88
CA SER A 177 6.20 3.78 19.14
C SER A 177 4.72 4.12 19.18
N PHE A 178 3.91 3.28 18.54
CA PHE A 178 2.46 3.45 18.45
C PHE A 178 1.76 2.17 18.90
N ASP A 179 0.71 2.31 19.72
CA ASP A 179 -0.30 1.28 19.91
C ASP A 179 -1.28 1.36 18.73
N ALA A 180 -1.09 0.46 17.78
CA ALA A 180 -1.77 0.50 16.49
C ALA A 180 -3.24 0.04 16.56
N LEU A 181 -3.66 -0.64 17.63
CA LEU A 181 -5.06 -1.05 17.80
C LEU A 181 -5.93 0.08 18.33
N GLN A 182 -5.35 1.05 19.05
CA GLN A 182 -6.05 2.29 19.43
C GLN A 182 -6.33 3.21 18.23
N ASN A 183 -5.53 3.08 17.17
CA ASN A 183 -5.62 3.89 15.96
C ASN A 183 -6.53 3.19 14.95
N ARG A 184 -7.73 3.77 14.71
CA ARG A 184 -8.73 3.20 13.82
C ARG A 184 -8.31 3.34 12.35
N LEU A 185 -8.57 2.30 11.56
CA LEU A 185 -8.19 2.28 10.14
C LEU A 185 -9.02 3.25 9.29
N ASN A 186 -10.27 3.53 9.66
CA ASN A 186 -11.17 4.41 8.91
C ASN A 186 -11.04 5.89 9.29
N GLU A 187 -10.09 6.25 10.16
CA GLU A 187 -9.90 7.61 10.64
C GLU A 187 -8.49 8.11 10.28
N ALA A 188 -8.38 9.37 9.89
CA ALA A 188 -7.10 10.04 9.61
C ALA A 188 -6.51 10.69 10.87
N LYS A 189 -6.55 9.99 12.00
CA LYS A 189 -6.01 10.45 13.29
C LYS A 189 -5.54 9.27 14.13
N VAL A 190 -4.74 9.57 15.15
CA VAL A 190 -4.35 8.62 16.19
C VAL A 190 -5.12 8.89 17.49
N ASP A 191 -5.03 7.97 18.44
CA ASP A 191 -5.44 8.25 19.81
C ASP A 191 -4.71 9.48 20.38
N GLN A 192 -5.40 10.28 21.19
CA GLN A 192 -4.87 11.55 21.69
C GLN A 192 -3.55 11.39 22.46
N SER A 193 -3.34 10.26 23.14
CA SER A 193 -2.09 9.96 23.85
C SER A 193 -0.87 9.78 22.94
N GLN A 194 -1.10 9.58 21.64
CA GLN A 194 -0.08 9.33 20.61
C GLN A 194 0.12 10.54 19.67
N GLN A 195 -0.57 11.65 19.92
CA GLN A 195 -0.62 12.81 19.03
C GLN A 195 0.76 13.45 18.82
N THR A 196 1.55 13.63 19.89
CA THR A 196 2.91 14.19 19.77
C THR A 196 3.85 13.30 18.93
N GLN A 197 3.73 11.98 19.04
CA GLN A 197 4.48 11.05 18.19
C GLN A 197 4.01 11.15 16.74
N LEU A 198 2.70 11.27 16.49
CA LEU A 198 2.17 11.44 15.14
C LEU A 198 2.65 12.74 14.50
N GLU A 199 2.63 13.85 15.24
CA GLU A 199 3.13 15.16 14.76
C GLU A 199 4.58 15.06 14.33
N LYS A 200 5.41 14.38 15.13
CA LYS A 200 6.83 14.17 14.79
C LYS A 200 7.02 13.31 13.54
N LEU A 201 6.29 12.19 13.43
CA LEU A 201 6.36 11.33 12.26
C LEU A 201 5.87 12.06 11.00
N SER A 202 4.80 12.85 11.14
CA SER A 202 4.26 13.66 10.05
C SER A 202 5.28 14.69 9.58
N ALA A 203 5.94 15.39 10.50
CA ALA A 203 6.98 16.36 10.19
C ALA A 203 8.17 15.73 9.42
N TRP A 204 8.60 14.52 9.79
CA TRP A 204 9.64 13.81 9.04
C TRP A 204 9.22 13.49 7.60
N ILE A 205 7.98 13.05 7.39
CA ILE A 205 7.48 12.75 6.04
C ILE A 205 7.33 14.05 5.25
N GLU A 206 6.80 15.10 5.86
CA GLU A 206 6.65 16.43 5.27
C GLU A 206 7.99 16.99 4.78
N ALA A 207 9.02 17.00 5.65
CA ALA A 207 10.37 17.47 5.30
C ALA A 207 10.97 16.71 4.10
N GLY A 208 10.71 15.39 4.00
CA GLY A 208 11.17 14.58 2.87
C GLY A 208 10.48 14.92 1.55
N LEU A 209 9.15 15.11 1.59
CA LEU A 209 8.37 15.51 0.41
C LEU A 209 8.74 16.93 -0.06
N ASN A 210 9.02 17.83 0.89
CA ASN A 210 9.41 19.21 0.62
C ASN A 210 10.87 19.38 0.18
N ALA A 211 11.70 18.33 0.25
CA ALA A 211 13.14 18.40 0.00
C ALA A 211 13.95 19.20 1.04
N ASP A 212 13.40 19.37 2.24
CA ASP A 212 14.09 20.05 3.34
C ASP A 212 15.15 19.13 3.96
N GLU A 213 14.87 17.83 3.99
CA GLU A 213 15.78 16.81 4.53
C GLU A 213 15.76 15.51 3.73
N HIS A 214 16.89 14.78 3.73
CA HIS A 214 16.90 13.38 3.32
C HIS A 214 16.14 12.54 4.36
N VAL A 215 15.16 11.73 3.91
CA VAL A 215 14.33 10.94 4.83
C VAL A 215 14.40 9.44 4.59
N LEU A 216 14.99 8.73 5.56
CA LEU A 216 15.01 7.27 5.65
C LEU A 216 14.43 6.82 7.00
N LEU A 217 13.43 5.95 6.93
CA LEU A 217 12.77 5.35 8.09
C LEU A 217 12.95 3.84 8.05
N LYS A 218 13.11 3.22 9.22
CA LYS A 218 12.91 1.78 9.41
C LYS A 218 11.63 1.59 10.22
N VAL A 219 10.71 0.81 9.67
CA VAL A 219 9.38 0.58 10.24
C VAL A 219 9.29 -0.88 10.61
N THR A 220 8.86 -1.17 11.83
CA THR A 220 8.57 -2.53 12.27
C THR A 220 7.20 -2.60 12.92
N GLY A 221 6.31 -3.40 12.37
CA GLY A 221 5.02 -3.73 12.98
C GLY A 221 5.08 -5.08 13.67
N PHE A 222 4.71 -5.12 14.94
CA PHE A 222 4.61 -6.33 15.75
C PHE A 222 3.14 -6.66 15.99
N ALA A 223 2.72 -7.87 15.67
CA ALA A 223 1.37 -8.35 15.96
C ALA A 223 1.44 -9.64 16.77
N ARG A 224 0.87 -9.62 17.98
CA ARG A 224 0.78 -10.79 18.87
C ARG A 224 -0.36 -11.68 18.43
N LEU A 225 -0.04 -12.84 17.88
CA LEU A 225 -1.03 -13.77 17.31
C LEU A 225 -1.18 -15.03 18.17
N GLY A 226 -0.14 -15.42 18.88
CA GLY A 226 -0.05 -16.69 19.61
C GLY A 226 0.86 -17.69 18.89
N GLU A 227 1.45 -18.59 19.68
CA GLU A 227 2.37 -19.60 19.16
C GLU A 227 1.69 -20.53 18.14
N GLY A 228 2.42 -20.91 17.09
CA GLY A 228 1.92 -21.82 16.06
C GLY A 228 0.90 -21.23 15.08
N GLN A 229 0.48 -19.97 15.25
CA GLN A 229 -0.51 -19.35 14.37
C GLN A 229 0.04 -19.06 12.97
N GLU A 230 -0.83 -19.20 11.96
CA GLU A 230 -0.52 -18.85 10.57
C GLU A 230 -0.32 -17.34 10.42
N VAL A 231 0.74 -16.95 9.71
CA VAL A 231 0.97 -15.58 9.27
C VAL A 231 0.67 -15.44 7.78
N TYR A 232 0.52 -14.21 7.31
CA TYR A 232 0.02 -13.91 5.98
C TYR A 232 0.99 -13.06 5.15
N PRO A 233 1.98 -13.69 4.52
CA PRO A 233 2.84 -13.07 3.50
C PRO A 233 2.06 -12.61 2.27
N SER A 234 2.74 -11.91 1.37
CA SER A 234 2.24 -11.70 0.02
C SER A 234 2.02 -13.03 -0.71
N GLN A 235 1.03 -13.10 -1.60
CA GLN A 235 0.79 -14.26 -2.46
C GLN A 235 1.33 -13.95 -3.85
N GLU A 236 2.00 -14.93 -4.47
CA GLU A 236 2.44 -14.86 -5.86
C GLU A 236 1.32 -15.28 -6.81
N LEU A 237 1.21 -14.58 -7.94
CA LEU A 237 0.31 -14.95 -9.02
C LEU A 237 1.10 -15.68 -10.10
N ILE A 238 1.02 -17.01 -10.11
CA ILE A 238 1.64 -17.83 -11.15
C ILE A 238 0.64 -18.00 -12.30
N LEU A 239 0.92 -17.35 -13.42
CA LEU A 239 0.06 -17.39 -14.63
C LEU A 239 0.35 -18.59 -15.54
N ASP A 240 1.55 -19.18 -15.45
CA ASP A 240 1.87 -20.42 -16.16
C ASP A 240 1.32 -21.62 -15.39
N THR A 241 0.04 -21.90 -15.64
CA THR A 241 -0.64 -23.12 -15.21
C THR A 241 -0.61 -24.14 -16.34
N SER A 242 0.53 -24.35 -17.00
CA SER A 242 0.72 -25.61 -17.74
C SER A 242 0.32 -26.74 -16.79
N ASN A 243 -0.73 -27.48 -17.18
CA ASN A 243 -1.55 -28.37 -16.35
C ASN A 243 -0.77 -29.61 -15.85
N ALA A 244 0.38 -29.42 -15.22
CA ALA A 244 1.13 -30.47 -14.58
C ALA A 244 0.32 -30.93 -13.35
N LYS A 245 -0.16 -32.17 -13.39
CA LYS A 245 -0.67 -32.88 -12.20
C LYS A 245 0.33 -32.68 -11.06
N GLY A 246 -0.11 -32.06 -9.96
CA GLY A 246 0.74 -31.81 -8.78
C GLY A 246 1.29 -30.38 -8.67
N ALA A 247 0.93 -29.46 -9.58
CA ALA A 247 1.26 -28.04 -9.42
C ALA A 247 0.66 -27.45 -8.13
N LYS A 248 1.42 -26.55 -7.49
CA LYS A 248 1.04 -25.88 -6.24
C LYS A 248 -0.13 -24.93 -6.49
N SER A 249 -1.17 -24.99 -5.67
CA SER A 249 -2.39 -24.14 -5.84
C SER A 249 -2.28 -22.77 -5.16
N LYS A 250 -1.30 -22.58 -4.27
CA LYS A 250 -1.01 -21.32 -3.59
C LYS A 250 0.50 -21.19 -3.37
N THR A 251 1.10 -20.17 -3.96
CA THR A 251 2.51 -19.82 -3.77
C THR A 251 2.62 -18.52 -3.00
N LEU A 252 3.49 -18.46 -1.98
CA LEU A 252 3.73 -17.25 -1.19
C LEU A 252 5.01 -16.56 -1.64
N TYR A 253 5.03 -15.23 -1.56
CA TYR A 253 6.22 -14.42 -1.82
C TYR A 253 7.29 -14.70 -0.78
N THR A 254 8.50 -14.87 -1.27
CA THR A 254 9.63 -15.27 -0.45
C THR A 254 10.93 -14.63 -0.90
N PHE A 255 11.83 -14.40 0.06
CA PHE A 255 13.23 -14.13 -0.22
C PHE A 255 13.99 -15.46 -0.42
N GLY A 256 15.33 -15.40 -0.47
CA GLY A 256 16.15 -16.61 -0.36
C GLY A 256 15.78 -17.45 0.88
N ASN A 257 16.29 -18.68 0.98
CA ASN A 257 16.05 -19.58 2.12
C ASN A 257 14.56 -19.76 2.53
N LYS A 258 13.62 -19.48 1.63
CA LYS A 258 12.17 -19.52 1.87
C LYS A 258 11.68 -18.56 2.96
N GLU A 259 12.41 -17.47 3.24
CA GLU A 259 11.97 -16.46 4.21
C GLU A 259 10.72 -15.74 3.70
N ALA A 260 9.71 -15.63 4.55
CA ALA A 260 8.44 -15.03 4.21
C ALA A 260 8.52 -13.50 4.15
N GLY A 261 7.77 -12.90 3.22
CA GLY A 261 7.78 -11.45 3.04
C GLY A 261 6.47 -10.83 2.59
N MET A 262 6.44 -9.50 2.64
CA MET A 262 5.40 -8.66 2.04
C MET A 262 5.99 -7.89 0.88
N HIS A 263 5.30 -7.91 -0.24
CA HIS A 263 5.67 -7.07 -1.39
C HIS A 263 5.64 -5.58 -1.02
N SER A 264 6.66 -4.85 -1.46
CA SER A 264 6.79 -3.40 -1.35
C SER A 264 5.57 -2.65 -1.88
N GLN A 265 5.02 -3.04 -3.04
CA GLN A 265 3.81 -2.40 -3.59
C GLN A 265 2.56 -2.63 -2.74
N LYS A 266 2.49 -3.73 -1.97
CA LYS A 266 1.40 -4.02 -1.04
C LYS A 266 1.53 -3.18 0.24
N ILE A 267 2.76 -2.95 0.70
CA ILE A 267 3.05 -1.97 1.77
C ILE A 267 2.70 -0.56 1.28
N GLY A 268 3.18 -0.16 0.11
CA GLY A 268 2.90 1.15 -0.49
C GLY A 268 1.40 1.41 -0.70
N ASN A 269 0.63 0.41 -1.13
CA ASN A 269 -0.83 0.50 -1.24
C ASN A 269 -1.50 0.82 0.11
N ALA A 270 -1.05 0.17 1.18
CA ALA A 270 -1.54 0.46 2.53
C ALA A 270 -1.19 1.89 2.97
N LEU A 271 0.04 2.35 2.73
CA LEU A 271 0.46 3.71 3.10
C LEU A 271 -0.40 4.77 2.41
N ARG A 272 -0.70 4.60 1.12
CA ARG A 272 -1.52 5.54 0.33
C ARG A 272 -3.03 5.33 0.42
N THR A 273 -3.51 4.54 1.37
CA THR A 273 -4.95 4.45 1.68
C THR A 273 -5.40 5.66 2.48
N ILE A 274 -5.46 6.80 1.79
CA ILE A 274 -5.66 8.13 2.38
C ILE A 274 -6.80 8.91 1.75
N ASP A 275 -7.32 8.44 0.60
CA ASP A 275 -8.34 9.16 -0.15
C ASP A 275 -9.71 9.00 0.52
N THR A 276 -10.12 10.07 1.20
CA THR A 276 -11.48 10.25 1.74
C THR A 276 -12.20 11.40 1.04
N TRP A 277 -11.72 11.82 -0.14
CA TRP A 277 -12.17 13.01 -0.84
C TRP A 277 -12.96 12.66 -2.12
N TYR A 278 -13.29 11.39 -2.31
CA TYR A 278 -14.09 10.96 -3.45
C TYR A 278 -15.59 11.17 -3.18
N PRO A 279 -16.45 11.27 -4.21
CA PRO A 279 -17.87 11.48 -4.02
C PRO A 279 -18.51 10.43 -3.08
N ASN A 280 -19.20 10.90 -2.05
CA ASN A 280 -19.83 10.06 -1.01
C ASN A 280 -18.82 9.13 -0.31
N ALA A 281 -17.69 9.68 0.13
CA ALA A 281 -16.68 8.91 0.85
C ALA A 281 -17.22 8.30 2.15
N GLU A 282 -17.12 6.97 2.26
CA GLU A 282 -17.54 6.19 3.44
C GLU A 282 -16.33 5.62 4.20
N LYS A 283 -15.20 5.46 3.52
CA LYS A 283 -13.97 4.86 4.04
C LYS A 283 -12.76 5.41 3.27
N PRO A 284 -11.57 5.46 3.85
CA PRO A 284 -10.36 5.75 3.08
C PRO A 284 -10.09 4.63 2.07
N ILE A 285 -9.80 5.02 0.83
CA ILE A 285 -9.37 4.11 -0.24
C ILE A 285 -7.93 4.45 -0.66
N ALA A 286 -7.26 3.47 -1.26
CA ALA A 286 -5.93 3.70 -1.83
C ALA A 286 -6.03 4.71 -2.97
N VAL A 287 -5.16 5.73 -2.96
CA VAL A 287 -5.11 6.75 -4.00
C VAL A 287 -4.75 6.10 -5.33
N GLU A 288 -5.68 6.11 -6.28
CA GLU A 288 -5.53 5.59 -7.64
C GLU A 288 -6.16 6.60 -8.61
N PRO A 289 -5.70 6.71 -9.87
CA PRO A 289 -6.23 7.72 -10.81
C PRO A 289 -7.76 7.73 -11.00
N TYR A 290 -8.40 6.56 -10.85
CA TYR A 290 -9.86 6.40 -10.94
C TYR A 290 -10.51 5.99 -9.62
N GLY A 291 -9.77 6.03 -8.50
CA GLY A 291 -10.25 5.57 -7.19
C GLY A 291 -10.71 4.11 -7.22
N SER A 292 -9.96 3.22 -7.87
CA SER A 292 -10.35 1.82 -8.08
C SER A 292 -10.05 0.95 -6.85
N VAL A 293 -11.05 0.20 -6.40
CA VAL A 293 -10.93 -0.83 -5.36
C VAL A 293 -11.19 -2.20 -5.99
N THR A 294 -10.12 -2.93 -6.27
CA THR A 294 -10.17 -4.18 -7.04
C THR A 294 -10.97 -5.29 -6.35
N SER A 295 -10.90 -5.37 -5.01
CA SER A 295 -11.68 -6.34 -4.22
C SER A 295 -13.19 -6.11 -4.29
N GLU A 296 -13.62 -4.90 -4.65
CA GLU A 296 -15.03 -4.51 -4.78
C GLU A 296 -15.46 -4.38 -6.23
N GLY A 297 -14.54 -4.50 -7.19
CA GLY A 297 -14.82 -4.30 -8.61
C GLY A 297 -15.36 -2.90 -8.93
N LYS A 298 -15.04 -1.89 -8.11
CA LYS A 298 -15.62 -0.54 -8.19
C LYS A 298 -14.56 0.53 -8.41
N ALA A 299 -14.87 1.52 -9.25
CA ALA A 299 -14.12 2.77 -9.36
C ALA A 299 -14.97 3.90 -8.78
N TYR A 300 -14.47 4.56 -7.74
CA TYR A 300 -15.19 5.60 -6.99
C TYR A 300 -15.08 6.99 -7.60
N ARG A 301 -14.07 7.23 -8.44
CA ARG A 301 -13.87 8.51 -9.13
C ARG A 301 -14.10 8.32 -10.62
N GLN A 302 -15.37 8.31 -11.00
CA GLN A 302 -15.78 8.06 -12.38
C GLN A 302 -15.46 9.27 -13.28
N PRO A 303 -14.83 9.08 -14.46
CA PRO A 303 -14.52 10.19 -15.36
C PRO A 303 -15.73 11.01 -15.82
N LYS A 304 -16.91 10.37 -15.87
CA LYS A 304 -18.18 11.06 -16.18
C LYS A 304 -18.48 12.21 -15.21
N GLU A 305 -18.06 12.08 -13.95
CA GLU A 305 -18.25 13.08 -12.89
C GLU A 305 -17.11 14.09 -12.82
N LYS A 306 -16.05 13.91 -13.62
CA LYS A 306 -14.83 14.73 -13.65
C LYS A 306 -14.12 14.84 -12.29
N GLN A 307 -14.26 13.80 -11.47
CA GLN A 307 -13.59 13.67 -10.16
C GLN A 307 -12.40 12.71 -10.20
N ASP A 308 -12.08 12.16 -11.38
CA ASP A 308 -10.87 11.36 -11.61
C ASP A 308 -9.62 12.24 -11.72
N PHE A 309 -8.46 11.61 -11.62
CA PHE A 309 -7.18 12.32 -11.66
C PHE A 309 -6.99 13.11 -12.95
N TYR A 310 -7.26 12.52 -14.12
CA TYR A 310 -6.97 13.16 -15.40
C TYR A 310 -7.86 14.40 -15.61
N SER A 311 -9.16 14.29 -15.34
CA SER A 311 -10.06 15.45 -15.45
C SER A 311 -9.64 16.61 -14.55
N LEU A 312 -9.26 16.33 -13.29
CA LEU A 312 -8.83 17.33 -12.32
C LEU A 312 -7.47 17.92 -12.70
N PHE A 313 -6.52 17.07 -13.06
CA PHE A 313 -5.16 17.43 -13.41
C PHE A 313 -5.11 18.30 -14.67
N ASP A 314 -5.82 17.90 -15.73
CA ASP A 314 -5.86 18.65 -16.98
C ASP A 314 -6.55 20.01 -16.81
N ALA A 315 -7.67 20.05 -16.08
CA ALA A 315 -8.37 21.30 -15.80
C ALA A 315 -7.47 22.28 -15.00
N TRP A 316 -6.69 21.77 -14.05
CA TRP A 316 -5.82 22.60 -13.25
C TRP A 316 -4.58 23.08 -14.03
N VAL A 317 -3.87 22.17 -14.71
CA VAL A 317 -2.61 22.46 -15.38
C VAL A 317 -2.78 23.16 -16.73
N ASN A 318 -3.79 22.77 -17.52
CA ASN A 318 -3.99 23.33 -18.86
C ASN A 318 -4.99 24.48 -18.90
N GLU A 319 -6.02 24.47 -18.04
CA GLU A 319 -7.07 25.50 -18.03
C GLU A 319 -6.94 26.50 -16.87
N GLY A 320 -6.01 26.28 -15.93
CA GLY A 320 -5.83 27.13 -14.75
C GLY A 320 -6.99 27.05 -13.75
N LYS A 321 -7.86 26.03 -13.86
CA LYS A 321 -8.99 25.83 -12.96
C LYS A 321 -8.54 25.14 -11.69
N VAL A 322 -8.23 25.94 -10.69
CA VAL A 322 -7.84 25.44 -9.35
C VAL A 322 -9.01 24.66 -8.76
N PRO A 323 -8.86 23.36 -8.44
CA PRO A 323 -9.93 22.59 -7.83
C PRO A 323 -10.01 22.88 -6.33
N GLU A 324 -11.08 22.41 -5.67
CA GLU A 324 -11.21 22.47 -4.21
C GLU A 324 -10.00 21.84 -3.51
N VAL A 325 -9.65 22.34 -2.32
CA VAL A 325 -8.41 21.95 -1.60
C VAL A 325 -8.26 20.44 -1.43
N GLU A 326 -9.35 19.75 -1.11
CA GLU A 326 -9.41 18.30 -0.98
C GLU A 326 -9.03 17.56 -2.28
N GLN A 327 -9.47 18.10 -3.42
CA GLN A 327 -9.13 17.54 -4.72
C GLN A 327 -7.68 17.89 -5.13
N GLN A 328 -7.13 19.01 -4.65
CA GLN A 328 -5.70 19.31 -4.79
C GLN A 328 -4.87 18.27 -4.03
N HIS A 329 -5.25 17.93 -2.79
CA HIS A 329 -4.60 16.87 -2.02
C HIS A 329 -4.65 15.53 -2.75
N TYR A 330 -5.80 15.16 -3.32
CA TYR A 330 -5.94 13.96 -4.13
C TYR A 330 -5.00 13.95 -5.34
N VAL A 331 -4.98 15.02 -6.14
CA VAL A 331 -4.09 15.13 -7.32
C VAL A 331 -2.63 14.99 -6.91
N MET A 332 -2.21 15.70 -5.86
CA MET A 332 -0.84 15.64 -5.35
C MET A 332 -0.49 14.27 -4.78
N ALA A 333 -1.44 13.57 -4.16
CA ALA A 333 -1.26 12.20 -3.71
C ALA A 333 -1.06 11.21 -4.87
N VAL A 334 -1.73 11.42 -6.01
CA VAL A 334 -1.48 10.64 -7.24
C VAL A 334 -0.08 10.91 -7.79
N LEU A 335 0.40 12.17 -7.75
CA LEU A 335 1.78 12.49 -8.14
C LEU A 335 2.82 11.85 -7.19
N ILE A 336 2.55 11.81 -5.88
CA ILE A 336 3.38 11.10 -4.89
C ILE A 336 3.42 9.59 -5.16
N ARG A 337 2.28 9.00 -5.52
CA ARG A 337 2.22 7.58 -5.93
C ARG A 337 3.08 7.33 -7.17
N GLY A 338 3.10 8.27 -8.10
CA GLY A 338 3.78 8.14 -9.39
C GLY A 338 3.03 7.23 -10.36
N GLY A 339 3.52 7.17 -11.60
CA GLY A 339 2.90 6.42 -12.69
C GLY A 339 3.25 6.98 -14.07
N VAL A 340 2.73 6.32 -15.10
CA VAL A 340 2.77 6.79 -16.49
C VAL A 340 1.40 7.36 -16.83
N PHE A 341 1.37 8.62 -17.22
CA PHE A 341 0.13 9.42 -17.41
C PHE A 341 0.08 10.13 -18.77
N GLY A 342 1.00 9.83 -19.68
CA GLY A 342 1.00 10.42 -21.02
C GLY A 342 -0.27 10.07 -21.80
N GLU A 343 -0.70 10.99 -22.67
CA GLU A 343 -1.78 10.74 -23.62
C GLU A 343 -1.36 9.58 -24.55
N SER A 344 -2.04 8.45 -24.42
CA SER A 344 -1.77 7.25 -25.21
C SER A 344 -2.24 7.47 -26.66
N ASP A 345 -1.39 7.17 -27.65
CA ASP A 345 -1.74 7.16 -29.10
C ASP A 345 -2.73 6.03 -29.51
N LYS A 346 -3.49 5.47 -28.56
CA LYS A 346 -4.48 4.40 -28.80
C LYS A 346 -5.90 4.88 -28.64
#